data_AF-A0A2V3A0G3-F1
#
_entry.id   AF-A0A2V3A0G3-F1
#
_cell.length_a   1.000
_cell.length_b   1.000
_cell.length_c   1.000
_cell.angle_alpha   90.00
_cell.angle_beta   90.00
_cell.angle_gamma   90.00
#
_symmetry.space_group_name_H-M   'P 1'
#
loop_
_entity.id
_entity.type
_entity.pdbx_description
1 polymer ?
#
loop_
_entity_poly.entity_id
_entity_poly.type
_entity_poly.pdbx_seq_one_letter_code
_entity_poly.pdbx_strand_id
1 'polypeptide(L)'
;MKMTLRWYGEEDSISLDAIRQIPGVTGIVSAIYDVPVGEVWPVEKIKALKDKIVKKGFTLDVIESVPVHEDIKLGLPSRDLYIENYKKTIRNLAASGVKVICYNFILVFDWMRSDLNLEILFKK
;
A
#
# COMPACT_ATOMS: atom_id res chain seq x y z
N MET A 1 -2.09 -7.61 -19.80
CA MET A 1 -2.57 -7.47 -18.41
C MET A 1 -1.38 -7.73 -17.49
N LYS A 2 -1.10 -6.88 -16.50
CA LYS A 2 -0.04 -7.13 -15.50
C LYS A 2 -0.69 -7.76 -14.27
N MET A 3 -0.29 -8.98 -13.90
CA MET A 3 -0.75 -9.62 -12.67
C MET A 3 0.13 -9.17 -11.50
N THR A 4 -0.52 -8.75 -10.42
CA THR A 4 0.16 -8.22 -9.23
C THR A 4 -0.33 -8.92 -7.98
N LEU A 5 0.53 -8.96 -6.95
CA LEU A 5 0.18 -9.50 -5.63
C LEU A 5 0.57 -8.51 -4.53
N ARG A 6 -0.26 -8.41 -3.48
CA ARG A 6 0.00 -7.50 -2.36
C ARG A 6 0.99 -8.13 -1.38
N TRP A 7 2.05 -7.42 -1.05
CA TRP A 7 3.10 -7.85 -0.13
C TRP A 7 3.34 -6.79 0.95
N TYR A 8 3.37 -7.20 2.21
CA TYR A 8 3.38 -6.30 3.37
C TYR A 8 4.79 -5.91 3.86
N GLY A 9 5.83 -6.22 3.09
CA GLY A 9 7.21 -5.93 3.47
C GLY A 9 7.90 -7.13 4.13
N GLU A 10 9.05 -6.88 4.77
CA GLU A 10 9.91 -7.95 5.30
C GLU A 10 9.28 -8.76 6.44
N GLU A 11 8.30 -8.16 7.14
CA GLU A 11 7.57 -8.83 8.22
C GLU A 11 6.43 -9.72 7.71
N ASP A 12 6.15 -9.69 6.40
CA ASP A 12 5.19 -10.59 5.77
C ASP A 12 5.72 -12.04 5.86
N SER A 13 4.88 -12.96 6.30
CA SER A 13 5.23 -14.39 6.35
C SER A 13 5.46 -14.99 4.95
N ILE A 14 4.96 -14.31 3.91
CA ILE A 14 5.18 -14.68 2.51
C ILE A 14 6.34 -13.87 1.93
N SER A 15 7.43 -14.56 1.59
CA SER A 15 8.60 -13.93 0.97
C SER A 15 8.39 -13.60 -0.51
N LEU A 16 9.12 -12.60 -1.02
CA LEU A 16 9.14 -12.30 -2.46
C LEU A 16 9.61 -13.50 -3.30
N ASP A 17 10.47 -14.37 -2.77
CA ASP A 17 10.90 -15.59 -3.48
C ASP A 17 9.78 -16.62 -3.62
N ALA A 18 8.88 -16.70 -2.63
CA ALA A 18 7.68 -17.52 -2.73
C ALA A 18 6.71 -16.94 -3.76
N ILE A 19 6.46 -15.63 -3.73
CA ILE A 19 5.58 -14.95 -4.70
C ILE A 19 6.08 -15.15 -6.14
N ARG A 20 7.40 -15.19 -6.34
CA ARG A 20 8.02 -15.35 -7.67
C ARG A 20 7.74 -16.69 -8.33
N GLN A 21 7.32 -17.68 -7.53
CA GLN A 21 6.95 -19.01 -8.05
C GLN A 21 5.54 -19.02 -8.66
N ILE A 22 4.72 -17.98 -8.43
CA ILE A 22 3.35 -17.90 -8.94
C ILE A 22 3.38 -17.54 -10.43
N PRO A 23 2.88 -18.40 -11.33
CA PRO A 23 2.91 -18.14 -12.77
C PRO A 23 2.18 -16.84 -13.14
N GLY A 24 2.86 -15.98 -13.90
CA GLY A 24 2.28 -14.74 -14.44
C GLY A 24 2.32 -13.52 -13.53
N VAL A 25 2.62 -13.67 -12.22
CA VAL A 25 2.80 -12.54 -11.31
C VAL A 25 4.11 -11.82 -11.64
N THR A 26 4.01 -10.53 -11.99
CA THR A 26 5.13 -9.72 -12.47
C THR A 26 5.29 -8.40 -11.70
N GLY A 27 4.30 -8.04 -10.89
CA GLY A 27 4.36 -6.85 -10.06
C GLY A 27 3.93 -7.11 -8.63
N ILE A 28 4.39 -6.24 -7.74
CA ILE A 28 4.03 -6.21 -6.34
C ILE A 28 3.24 -4.93 -6.07
N VAL A 29 2.20 -5.08 -5.26
CA VAL A 29 1.49 -3.96 -4.62
C VAL A 29 1.97 -3.91 -3.17
N SER A 30 2.38 -2.74 -2.68
CA SER A 30 2.88 -2.61 -1.30
C SER A 30 2.66 -1.20 -0.77
N ALA A 31 3.12 -0.93 0.45
CA ALA A 31 3.07 0.37 1.11
C ALA A 31 4.26 0.55 2.06
N ILE A 32 4.37 1.75 2.65
CA ILE A 32 5.30 2.03 3.75
C ILE A 32 4.50 1.99 5.05
N TYR A 33 4.92 1.12 5.98
CA TYR A 33 4.18 0.82 7.21
C TYR A 33 4.77 1.49 8.46
N ASP A 34 5.93 2.11 8.35
CA ASP A 34 6.70 2.67 9.47
C ASP A 34 6.78 4.21 9.44
N VAL A 35 5.88 4.85 8.70
CA VAL A 35 5.69 6.30 8.65
C VAL A 35 4.32 6.61 9.23
N PRO A 36 4.21 7.51 10.23
CA PRO A 36 2.92 7.88 10.80
C PRO A 36 1.93 8.38 9.74
N VAL A 37 0.64 8.13 9.96
CA VAL A 37 -0.42 8.57 9.05
C VAL A 37 -0.40 10.10 8.94
N GLY A 38 -0.52 10.62 7.72
CA GLY A 38 -0.49 12.06 7.45
C GLY A 38 0.92 12.65 7.29
N GLU A 39 1.97 11.92 7.66
CA GLU A 39 3.35 12.36 7.42
C GLU A 39 3.81 12.10 5.99
N VAL A 40 4.80 12.89 5.56
CA VAL A 40 5.39 12.75 4.22
C VAL A 40 6.22 11.48 4.16
N TRP A 41 5.98 10.65 3.14
CA TRP A 41 6.81 9.48 2.91
C TRP A 41 8.19 9.89 2.39
N PRO A 42 9.28 9.55 3.10
CA PRO A 42 10.64 9.89 2.68
C PRO A 42 11.01 9.19 1.35
N VAL A 43 11.71 9.90 0.48
CA VAL A 43 12.12 9.39 -0.84
C VAL A 43 13.01 8.16 -0.68
N GLU A 44 13.86 8.16 0.33
CA GLU A 44 14.81 7.10 0.66
C GLU A 44 14.08 5.80 0.99
N LYS A 45 12.97 5.87 1.74
CA LYS A 45 12.15 4.70 2.08
C LYS A 45 11.42 4.15 0.87
N ILE A 46 10.86 5.02 0.02
CA ILE A 46 10.20 4.61 -1.23
C ILE A 46 11.20 3.90 -2.15
N LYS A 47 12.39 4.48 -2.28
CA LYS A 47 13.47 3.89 -3.09
C LYS A 47 13.93 2.55 -2.51
N ALA A 48 14.13 2.46 -1.20
CA ALA A 48 14.53 1.21 -0.55
C ALA A 48 13.50 0.09 -0.78
N LEU A 49 12.20 0.39 -0.65
CA LEU A 49 11.13 -0.56 -0.94
C LEU A 49 11.16 -1.00 -2.42
N LYS A 50 11.25 -0.05 -3.34
CA LYS A 50 11.31 -0.32 -4.78
C LYS A 50 12.53 -1.18 -5.13
N ASP A 51 13.71 -0.83 -4.64
CA ASP A 51 14.95 -1.52 -4.95
C ASP A 51 14.91 -2.98 -4.48
N LYS A 52 14.32 -3.26 -3.31
CA LYS A 52 14.10 -4.62 -2.82
C LYS A 52 13.21 -5.44 -3.75
N ILE A 53 12.07 -4.87 -4.16
CA ILE A 53 11.11 -5.53 -5.05
C ILE A 53 11.71 -5.76 -6.43
N VAL A 54 12.38 -4.76 -7.00
CA VAL A 54 13.02 -4.83 -8.32
C VAL A 54 14.18 -5.82 -8.32
N LYS A 55 14.96 -5.91 -7.23
CA LYS A 55 16.03 -6.91 -7.09
C LYS A 55 15.52 -8.35 -7.16
N LYS A 56 14.25 -8.59 -6.83
CA LYS A 56 13.57 -9.89 -6.96
C LYS A 56 12.90 -10.11 -8.32
N GLY A 57 13.04 -9.16 -9.25
CA GLY A 57 12.53 -9.27 -10.62
C GLY A 57 11.09 -8.78 -10.81
N PHE A 58 10.53 -8.06 -9.82
CA PHE A 58 9.17 -7.52 -9.90
C PHE A 58 9.14 -6.02 -10.18
N THR A 59 7.98 -5.50 -10.61
CA THR A 59 7.71 -4.06 -10.63
C THR A 59 6.96 -3.60 -9.37
N LEU A 60 7.15 -2.33 -9.00
CA LEU A 60 6.32 -1.63 -8.01
C LEU A 60 5.56 -0.50 -8.72
N ASP A 61 4.51 -0.87 -9.45
CA ASP A 61 3.71 0.09 -10.23
C ASP A 61 2.55 0.67 -9.40
N VAL A 62 2.10 -0.04 -8.36
CA VAL A 62 0.91 0.27 -7.56
C VAL A 62 1.28 0.32 -6.07
N ILE A 63 0.77 1.34 -5.38
CA ILE A 63 0.84 1.44 -3.91
C ILE A 63 -0.54 1.22 -3.31
N GLU A 64 -0.62 0.35 -2.31
CA GLU A 64 -1.85 0.12 -1.53
C GLU A 64 -1.52 -0.04 -0.03
N SER A 65 -1.70 1.01 0.77
CA SER A 65 -2.29 2.32 0.47
C SER A 65 -1.43 3.47 0.98
N VAL A 66 -1.70 4.68 0.45
CA VAL A 66 -1.30 5.92 1.13
C VAL A 66 -2.50 6.35 1.98
N PRO A 67 -2.45 6.20 3.32
CA PRO A 67 -3.62 6.42 4.17
C PRO A 67 -3.99 7.91 4.23
N VAL A 68 -5.29 8.19 4.08
CA VAL A 68 -5.85 9.54 4.23
C VAL A 68 -6.06 9.81 5.73
N HIS A 69 -5.45 10.88 6.25
CA HIS A 69 -5.56 11.25 7.66
C HIS A 69 -7.02 11.57 8.04
N GLU A 70 -7.43 11.20 9.26
CA GLU A 70 -8.82 11.38 9.73
C GLU A 70 -9.26 12.84 9.73
N ASP A 71 -8.40 13.78 10.10
CA ASP A 71 -8.69 15.23 10.03
C ASP A 71 -9.11 15.69 8.62
N ILE A 72 -8.61 15.04 7.56
CA ILE A 72 -9.07 15.30 6.19
C ILE A 72 -10.52 14.83 6.02
N LYS A 73 -10.82 13.60 6.48
CA LYS A 73 -12.16 13.00 6.39
C LYS A 73 -13.19 13.79 7.22
N LEU A 74 -12.80 14.25 8.40
CA LEU A 74 -13.61 15.02 9.33
C LEU A 74 -13.68 16.52 8.96
N GLY A 75 -12.82 16.98 8.06
CA GLY A 75 -12.78 18.38 7.64
C GLY A 75 -12.27 19.35 8.72
N LEU A 76 -11.40 18.88 9.62
CA LEU A 76 -10.83 19.69 10.71
C LEU A 76 -9.79 20.71 10.19
N PRO A 77 -9.47 21.78 10.95
CA PRO A 77 -8.56 22.83 10.49
C PRO A 77 -7.15 22.35 10.10
N SER A 78 -6.64 21.31 10.76
CA SER A 78 -5.36 20.65 10.48
C SER A 78 -5.32 19.91 9.13
N ARG A 79 -6.46 19.71 8.45
CA ARG A 79 -6.52 18.97 7.18
C ARG A 79 -5.61 19.54 6.10
N ASP A 80 -5.43 20.86 6.07
CA ASP A 80 -4.67 21.51 4.99
C ASP A 80 -3.19 21.12 5.05
N LEU A 81 -2.63 20.98 6.25
CA LEU A 81 -1.29 20.43 6.46
C LEU A 81 -1.18 19.00 5.91
N TYR A 82 -2.11 18.13 6.28
CA TYR A 82 -2.08 16.74 5.84
C TYR A 82 -2.33 16.57 4.34
N ILE A 83 -3.15 17.43 3.74
CA ILE A 83 -3.33 17.48 2.28
C ILE A 83 -2.02 17.86 1.60
N GLU A 84 -1.28 18.84 2.11
CA GLU A 84 0.04 19.20 1.56
C GLU A 84 1.06 18.07 1.70
N ASN A 85 1.09 17.39 2.85
CA ASN A 85 1.91 16.21 3.05
C ASN A 85 1.55 15.09 2.08
N TYR A 86 0.26 14.82 1.89
CA TYR A 86 -0.24 13.82 0.96
C TYR A 86 0.16 14.14 -0.48
N LYS A 87 0.03 15.40 -0.92
CA LYS A 87 0.51 15.86 -2.24
C LYS A 87 2.02 15.64 -2.39
N LYS A 88 2.81 15.92 -1.35
CA LYS A 88 4.27 15.69 -1.39
C LYS A 88 4.61 14.20 -1.50
N THR A 89 3.90 13.34 -0.76
CA THR A 89 4.01 11.88 -0.90
C THR A 89 3.69 11.42 -2.32
N ILE A 90 2.59 11.91 -2.94
CA ILE A 90 2.27 11.59 -4.34
C ILE A 90 3.42 11.97 -5.28
N ARG A 91 4.00 13.16 -5.13
CA ARG A 91 5.13 13.61 -5.96
C ARG A 91 6.37 12.72 -5.77
N ASN A 92 6.70 12.33 -4.54
CA ASN A 92 7.81 11.44 -4.24
C ASN A 92 7.62 10.04 -4.85
N LEU A 93 6.39 9.51 -4.78
CA LEU A 93 6.04 8.23 -5.39
C LEU A 93 6.12 8.28 -6.91
N ALA A 94 5.59 9.35 -7.52
CA ALA A 94 5.67 9.57 -8.96
C ALA A 94 7.13 9.68 -9.45
N ALA A 95 7.99 10.41 -8.71
CA ALA A 95 9.42 10.50 -9.00
C ALA A 95 10.13 9.13 -8.91
N SER A 96 9.61 8.22 -8.08
CA SER A 96 10.08 6.84 -7.96
C SER A 96 9.46 5.90 -9.00
N GLY A 97 8.61 6.40 -9.90
CA GLY A 97 7.99 5.64 -10.99
C GLY A 97 6.75 4.83 -10.61
N VAL A 98 6.17 5.06 -9.42
CA VAL A 98 4.84 4.55 -9.07
C VAL A 98 3.80 5.23 -9.95
N LYS A 99 2.84 4.47 -10.46
CA LYS A 99 1.85 4.95 -11.45
C LYS A 99 0.44 5.01 -10.90
N VAL A 100 0.15 4.17 -9.90
CA VAL A 100 -1.19 4.03 -9.33
C VAL A 100 -1.09 4.06 -7.82
N ILE A 101 -1.95 4.85 -7.19
CA ILE A 101 -2.09 4.90 -5.73
C ILE A 101 -3.52 4.50 -5.41
N CYS A 102 -3.66 3.37 -4.71
CA CYS A 102 -4.92 2.92 -4.15
C CYS A 102 -5.09 3.57 -2.76
N TYR A 103 -6.27 4.14 -2.53
CA TYR A 103 -6.64 4.78 -1.27
C TYR A 103 -8.15 4.59 -1.02
N ASN A 104 -8.59 4.86 0.20
CA ASN A 104 -10.01 4.88 0.54
C ASN A 104 -10.35 6.14 1.37
N PHE A 105 -11.65 6.37 1.53
CA PHE A 105 -12.19 7.49 2.31
C PHE A 105 -13.25 7.00 3.31
N ILE A 106 -13.02 5.82 3.88
CA ILE A 106 -13.91 5.21 4.89
C ILE A 106 -13.53 5.80 6.26
N LEU A 107 -14.52 6.18 7.05
CA LEU A 107 -14.33 6.82 8.36
C LEU A 107 -14.21 5.77 9.47
N VAL A 108 -13.31 5.99 10.44
CA VAL A 108 -13.04 5.13 11.62
C VAL A 108 -12.48 3.74 11.31
N PHE A 109 -13.07 2.99 10.39
CA PHE A 109 -12.66 1.64 10.01
C PHE A 109 -12.19 1.60 8.55
N ASP A 110 -11.24 0.72 8.23
CA ASP A 110 -10.81 0.50 6.85
C ASP A 110 -11.72 -0.55 6.17
N TRP A 111 -11.76 -1.75 6.75
CA TRP A 111 -12.70 -2.81 6.38
C TRP A 111 -13.19 -3.53 7.63
N MET A 112 -14.43 -4.03 7.60
CA MET A 112 -15.05 -4.71 8.74
C MET A 112 -15.55 -6.09 8.34
N ARG A 113 -15.34 -7.07 9.21
CA ARG A 113 -15.91 -8.43 9.15
C ARG A 113 -16.43 -8.80 10.53
N SER A 114 -17.56 -9.50 10.59
CA SER A 114 -18.11 -10.03 11.84
C SER A 114 -17.41 -11.31 12.30
N ASP A 115 -16.87 -12.08 11.35
CA ASP A 115 -16.17 -13.34 11.58
C ASP A 115 -15.08 -13.51 10.49
N LEU A 116 -13.88 -13.92 10.88
CA LEU A 116 -12.75 -14.17 9.98
C LEU A 116 -12.61 -15.65 9.60
N ASN A 117 -13.33 -16.54 10.28
CA ASN A 117 -13.27 -18.00 10.14
C ASN A 117 -14.67 -18.62 10.02
N LEU A 118 -15.64 -17.89 9.45
CA LEU A 118 -16.99 -18.41 9.25
C LEU A 118 -16.92 -19.65 8.35
N GLU A 119 -17.25 -20.80 8.93
CA GLU A 119 -17.27 -22.07 8.20
C GLU A 119 -18.41 -22.04 7.18
N ILE A 120 -18.07 -21.88 5.90
CA ILE A 120 -19.06 -21.87 4.82
C ILE A 120 -19.56 -23.30 4.65
N LEU A 121 -20.68 -23.63 5.29
CA LEU A 121 -21.38 -24.89 5.10
C LEU A 121 -21.91 -24.98 3.66
N PHE A 122 -21.06 -25.43 2.73
CA PHE A 122 -21.54 -25.97 1.47
C PHE A 122 -22.26 -27.28 1.78
N LYS A 123 -23.58 -27.20 1.98
CA LYS A 123 -24.45 -28.37 1.85
C LYS A 123 -24.24 -28.91 0.44
N LYS A 124 -23.62 -30.08 0.35
CA LYS A 124 -23.62 -30.93 -0.85
C LYS A 124 -25.04 -31.27 -1.25
#